data_AF-A0A0D2M3D1-F1
#
_entry.id   AF-A0A0D2M3D1-F1
#
_cell.length_a   1.000
_cell.length_b   1.000
_cell.length_c   1.000
_cell.angle_alpha   90.00
_cell.angle_beta   90.00
_cell.angle_gamma   90.00
#
_symmetry.space_group_name_H-M   'P 1'
#
loop_
_entity.id
_entity.type
_entity.pdbx_description
1 polymer ?
#
loop_
_entity_poly.entity_id
_entity_poly.type
_entity_poly.pdbx_seq_one_letter_code
_entity_poly.pdbx_strand_id
1 'polypeptide(L)'
;MGMRMTRVCSFSYLLPFWSVMSLLLHFITLTLVLWLVTRMQEDDGGADPFAPPDASTARPWLRPLLRPPDDWCFQDLMIGDASVHRLERCWHHGGGARHGPLCPSAKDAARPAALILTIALNNDSFGLAQQQEEVPSLRGIDGFLEMLSQQDYPPCRTSLGLLVSDAEFYPEAVRSLERLVRGRGMARLVVINKTITTGISDQADRHDDSFQRQRRTTLARLRNVAVSIALDGEDAVLWVDSDITSMPNTTLSTLIDSGKDVVTTITKG
;
A
#
# COMPACT_ATOMS: atom_id res chain seq x y z
N MET A 1 8.49 44.82 -54.47
CA MET A 1 7.28 44.60 -55.29
C MET A 1 6.82 43.17 -55.03
N GLY A 2 5.79 42.86 -54.24
CA GLY A 2 4.61 43.64 -53.88
C GLY A 2 3.38 43.02 -54.55
N MET A 3 2.83 41.94 -53.98
CA MET A 3 1.40 41.63 -54.17
C MET A 3 0.89 40.74 -53.03
N ARG A 4 -0.12 41.28 -52.33
CA ARG A 4 -1.00 40.65 -51.35
C ARG A 4 -2.24 40.13 -52.07
N MET A 5 -2.76 39.00 -51.61
CA MET A 5 -4.15 38.50 -51.77
C MET A 5 -4.23 37.19 -50.98
N THR A 6 -5.27 36.78 -50.24
CA THR A 6 -6.50 37.40 -49.72
C THR A 6 -7.00 36.44 -48.63
N ARG A 7 -7.66 36.95 -47.58
CA ARG A 7 -8.35 36.14 -46.56
C ARG A 7 -9.62 35.52 -47.12
N VAL A 8 -9.97 34.31 -46.66
CA VAL A 8 -11.36 33.83 -46.61
C VAL A 8 -11.63 33.31 -45.20
N CYS A 9 -12.65 33.87 -44.57
CA CYS A 9 -13.27 33.42 -43.34
C CYS A 9 -14.22 32.25 -43.64
N SER A 10 -14.34 31.29 -42.73
CA SER A 10 -15.62 30.63 -42.50
C SER A 10 -15.79 30.33 -41.01
N PHE A 11 -16.90 30.83 -40.47
CA PHE A 11 -17.31 30.83 -39.09
C PHE A 11 -18.52 29.89 -39.02
N SER A 12 -18.40 28.77 -38.32
CA SER A 12 -19.54 27.90 -38.03
C SER A 12 -19.70 27.76 -36.52
N TYR A 13 -20.75 28.41 -36.02
CA TYR A 13 -21.27 28.31 -34.67
C TYR A 13 -21.85 26.91 -34.42
N LEU A 14 -21.34 26.19 -33.42
CA LEU A 14 -22.09 25.19 -32.67
C LEU A 14 -21.70 25.31 -31.19
N LEU A 15 -22.60 25.92 -30.41
CA LEU A 15 -22.52 26.02 -28.95
C LEU A 15 -22.96 24.70 -28.27
N PRO A 16 -22.59 24.48 -26.99
CA PRO A 16 -22.39 23.15 -26.43
C PRO A 16 -23.60 22.67 -25.64
N PHE A 17 -24.14 21.49 -26.00
CA PHE A 17 -25.14 20.79 -25.18
C PHE A 17 -24.53 20.00 -24.00
N TRP A 18 -23.20 19.96 -23.88
CA TRP A 18 -22.48 19.11 -22.93
C TRP A 18 -22.22 19.74 -21.55
N SER A 19 -22.35 21.06 -21.40
CA SER A 19 -22.07 21.73 -20.11
C SER A 19 -23.19 21.61 -19.06
N VAL A 20 -24.43 21.35 -19.47
CA VAL A 20 -25.57 21.33 -18.53
C VAL A 20 -25.75 19.95 -17.86
N MET A 21 -25.37 18.87 -18.55
CA MET A 21 -25.47 17.51 -17.98
C MET A 21 -24.41 17.20 -16.91
N SER A 22 -23.23 17.85 -16.96
CA SER A 22 -22.16 17.62 -15.98
C SER A 22 -22.46 18.25 -14.61
N LEU A 23 -23.19 19.38 -14.59
CA LEU A 23 -23.60 20.07 -13.37
C LEU A 23 -24.75 19.35 -12.63
N LEU A 24 -25.65 18.68 -13.36
CA LEU A 24 -26.74 17.90 -12.77
C LEU A 24 -26.24 16.62 -12.07
N LEU A 25 -25.18 15.98 -12.58
CA LEU A 25 -24.61 14.79 -11.96
C LEU A 25 -23.83 15.08 -10.67
N HIS A 26 -23.17 16.24 -10.59
CA HIS A 26 -22.47 16.69 -9.37
C HIS A 26 -23.45 17.12 -8.26
N PHE A 27 -24.61 17.69 -8.61
CA PHE A 27 -25.63 18.04 -7.61
C PHE A 27 -26.28 16.81 -6.97
N ILE A 28 -26.54 15.75 -7.74
CA ILE A 28 -27.15 14.51 -7.20
C ILE A 28 -26.18 13.76 -6.27
N THR A 29 -24.88 13.76 -6.57
CA THR A 29 -23.87 13.10 -5.73
C THR A 29 -23.58 13.86 -4.43
N LEU A 30 -23.54 15.20 -4.46
CA LEU A 30 -23.31 16.00 -3.25
C LEU A 30 -24.50 15.92 -2.26
N THR A 31 -25.73 15.82 -2.77
CA THR A 31 -26.94 15.74 -1.94
C THR A 31 -27.07 14.37 -1.25
N LEU A 32 -26.61 13.29 -1.89
CA LEU A 32 -26.65 11.94 -1.31
C LEU A 32 -25.63 11.76 -0.19
N VAL A 33 -24.44 12.37 -0.32
CA VAL A 33 -23.38 12.34 0.70
C VAL A 33 -23.76 13.18 1.93
N LEU A 34 -24.39 14.34 1.73
CA LEU A 34 -24.82 15.19 2.85
C LEU A 34 -25.99 14.56 3.64
N TRP A 35 -26.91 13.85 2.97
CA TRP A 35 -28.00 13.12 3.63
C TRP A 35 -27.51 11.92 4.46
N LEU A 36 -26.48 11.22 3.99
CA LEU A 36 -25.89 10.08 4.71
C LEU A 36 -25.12 10.51 5.97
N VAL A 37 -24.48 11.69 5.96
CA VAL A 37 -23.74 12.22 7.12
C VAL A 37 -24.69 12.73 8.21
N THR A 38 -25.84 13.30 7.85
CA THR A 38 -26.83 13.78 8.84
C THR A 38 -27.66 12.69 9.50
N ARG A 39 -27.70 11.47 8.94
CA ARG A 39 -28.51 10.36 9.50
C ARG A 39 -27.74 9.45 10.47
N MET A 40 -26.48 9.76 10.76
CA MET A 40 -25.65 8.99 11.71
C MET A 40 -25.56 9.62 13.10
N GLN A 41 -26.41 10.61 13.42
CA GLN A 41 -26.32 11.35 14.68
C GLN A 41 -27.64 11.47 15.47
N GLU A 42 -28.58 10.55 15.25
CA GLU A 42 -29.75 10.36 16.10
C GLU A 42 -29.86 8.87 16.45
N ASP A 43 -29.43 8.50 17.65
CA ASP A 43 -30.23 7.68 18.56
C ASP A 43 -29.60 7.68 19.97
N ASP A 44 -30.37 8.27 20.88
CA ASP A 44 -30.15 8.34 22.32
C ASP A 44 -30.51 7.02 23.02
N GLY A 45 -29.74 6.70 24.06
CA GLY A 45 -30.27 6.24 25.35
C GLY A 45 -31.02 4.91 25.41
N GLY A 46 -30.30 3.81 25.65
CA GLY A 46 -30.85 2.55 26.13
C GLY A 46 -29.91 1.86 27.12
N ALA A 47 -30.36 1.65 28.34
CA ALA A 47 -29.61 1.01 29.43
C ALA A 47 -29.19 -0.44 29.09
N ASP A 48 -27.97 -0.81 29.48
CA ASP A 48 -27.36 -2.13 29.23
C ASP A 48 -27.86 -3.19 30.22
N PRO A 49 -28.54 -4.26 29.78
CA PRO A 49 -28.95 -5.38 30.62
C PRO A 49 -27.80 -6.37 30.93
N PHE A 50 -26.56 -6.10 30.50
CA PHE A 50 -25.39 -6.96 30.70
C PHE A 50 -24.31 -6.34 31.61
N ALA A 51 -24.71 -5.60 32.64
CA ALA A 51 -23.77 -5.24 33.71
C ALA A 51 -23.10 -6.51 34.28
N PRO A 52 -21.75 -6.65 34.19
CA PRO A 52 -21.07 -7.83 34.69
C PRO A 52 -21.19 -7.90 36.21
N PRO A 53 -21.23 -9.11 36.80
CA PRO A 53 -21.27 -9.24 38.24
C PRO A 53 -20.00 -8.64 38.86
N ASP A 54 -20.23 -7.80 39.87
CA ASP A 54 -19.34 -7.44 40.96
C ASP A 54 -18.00 -8.22 41.01
N ALA A 55 -16.91 -7.50 40.78
CA ALA A 55 -15.53 -7.99 40.76
C ALA A 55 -14.96 -8.41 42.13
N SER A 56 -15.76 -8.43 43.21
CA SER A 56 -15.30 -8.77 44.57
C SER A 56 -15.30 -10.26 44.90
N THR A 57 -15.71 -11.15 43.99
CA THR A 57 -15.86 -12.60 44.27
C THR A 57 -15.03 -13.55 43.41
N ALA A 58 -14.14 -13.06 42.53
CA ALA A 58 -13.30 -13.93 41.71
C ALA A 58 -12.11 -14.54 42.51
N ARG A 59 -12.00 -15.87 42.48
CA ARG A 59 -11.04 -16.66 43.27
C ARG A 59 -9.56 -16.40 42.88
N PRO A 60 -8.59 -16.43 43.81
CA PRO A 60 -7.23 -15.89 43.61
C PRO A 60 -6.26 -16.69 42.71
N TRP A 61 -6.68 -17.79 42.09
CA TRP A 61 -5.74 -18.74 41.44
C TRP A 61 -6.00 -19.04 39.96
N LEU A 62 -6.93 -18.33 39.31
CA LEU A 62 -7.01 -18.30 37.85
C LEU A 62 -6.27 -17.08 37.33
N ARG A 63 -4.94 -17.08 37.46
CA ARG A 63 -4.12 -16.23 36.58
C ARG A 63 -4.26 -16.81 35.17
N PRO A 64 -4.70 -16.03 34.17
CA PRO A 64 -4.52 -16.45 32.79
C PRO A 64 -3.02 -16.70 32.60
N LEU A 65 -2.67 -17.92 32.23
CA LEU A 65 -1.35 -18.21 31.69
C LEU A 65 -1.14 -17.19 30.56
N LEU A 66 -0.05 -16.43 30.69
CA LEU A 66 0.41 -15.39 29.78
C LEU A 66 0.06 -15.75 28.33
N ARG A 67 -0.89 -15.05 27.71
CA ARG A 67 -0.80 -14.86 26.26
C ARG A 67 0.56 -14.19 26.03
N PRO A 68 1.40 -14.64 25.09
CA PRO A 68 2.46 -13.75 24.63
C PRO A 68 1.77 -12.43 24.27
N PRO A 69 2.27 -11.27 24.72
CA PRO A 69 1.71 -10.01 24.28
C PRO A 69 2.04 -9.94 22.80
N ASP A 70 1.09 -10.35 21.94
CA ASP A 70 1.22 -10.11 20.52
C ASP A 70 1.07 -8.59 20.39
N ASP A 71 2.20 -7.88 20.39
CA ASP A 71 2.32 -6.43 20.19
C ASP A 71 1.85 -6.00 18.78
N TRP A 72 0.98 -6.77 18.14
CA TRP A 72 0.60 -6.68 16.74
C TRP A 72 -0.91 -6.76 16.57
N CYS A 73 -1.45 -5.74 15.93
CA CYS A 73 -2.83 -5.57 15.59
C CYS A 73 -3.01 -6.01 14.13
N PHE A 74 -4.00 -6.86 13.92
CA PHE A 74 -4.29 -7.46 12.63
C PHE A 74 -5.68 -7.04 12.18
N GLN A 75 -5.81 -6.81 10.88
CA GLN A 75 -7.08 -6.50 10.25
C GLN A 75 -7.11 -7.06 8.83
N ASP A 76 -8.05 -7.97 8.58
CA ASP A 76 -8.47 -8.32 7.22
C ASP A 76 -9.75 -7.55 6.90
N LEU A 77 -9.75 -6.87 5.76
CA LEU A 77 -10.91 -6.10 5.30
C LEU A 77 -11.05 -6.11 3.78
N MET A 78 -12.23 -5.70 3.32
CA MET A 78 -12.50 -5.43 1.90
C MET A 78 -12.59 -3.93 1.68
N ILE A 79 -11.80 -3.41 0.73
CA ILE A 79 -11.89 -2.01 0.27
C ILE A 79 -12.30 -2.02 -1.19
N GLY A 80 -13.57 -1.70 -1.45
CA GLY A 80 -14.16 -1.92 -2.77
C GLY A 80 -14.13 -3.41 -3.13
N ASP A 81 -13.45 -3.76 -4.21
CA ASP A 81 -13.23 -5.12 -4.68
C ASP A 81 -11.80 -5.63 -4.43
N ALA A 82 -11.05 -4.97 -3.55
CA ALA A 82 -9.74 -5.42 -3.08
C ALA A 82 -9.85 -6.10 -1.71
N SER A 83 -9.19 -7.25 -1.56
CA SER A 83 -8.96 -7.85 -0.24
C SER A 83 -7.67 -7.27 0.34
N VAL A 84 -7.71 -6.84 1.59
CA VAL A 84 -6.59 -6.16 2.24
C VAL A 84 -6.29 -6.87 3.55
N HIS A 85 -5.05 -7.29 3.69
CA HIS A 85 -4.48 -7.81 4.91
C HIS A 85 -3.53 -6.76 5.50
N ARG A 86 -3.84 -6.27 6.70
CA ARG A 86 -3.05 -5.28 7.41
C ARG A 86 -2.56 -5.86 8.72
N LEU A 87 -1.27 -5.65 8.98
CA LEU A 87 -0.64 -6.00 10.25
C LEU A 87 0.24 -4.83 10.70
N GLU A 88 0.03 -4.34 11.92
CA GLU A 88 0.79 -3.22 12.47
C GLU A 88 1.05 -3.42 13.95
N ARG A 89 2.01 -2.72 14.52
CA ARG A 89 2.21 -2.78 15.97
C ARG A 89 0.97 -2.24 16.67
N CYS A 90 0.46 -2.98 17.66
CA CYS A 90 -0.62 -2.49 18.50
C CYS A 90 -0.11 -1.31 19.33
N TRP A 91 -0.59 -0.12 19.00
CA TRP A 91 -0.33 1.08 19.79
C TRP A 91 -1.22 1.07 21.04
N HIS A 92 -0.78 0.35 22.08
CA HIS A 92 -1.44 0.42 23.37
C HIS A 92 -0.96 1.67 24.10
N HIS A 93 -1.86 2.66 24.25
CA HIS A 93 -1.65 3.78 25.15
C HIS A 93 -1.50 3.24 26.59
N GLY A 94 -0.26 3.04 27.04
CA GLY A 94 0.05 2.76 28.46
C GLY A 94 0.95 1.56 28.77
N GLY A 95 1.40 0.78 27.79
CA GLY A 95 2.24 -0.41 28.02
C GLY A 95 3.73 -0.14 27.84
N GLY A 96 4.50 -0.09 28.93
CA GLY A 96 5.97 -0.03 28.89
C GLY A 96 6.60 -1.36 28.44
N ALA A 97 6.50 -1.70 27.16
CA ALA A 97 7.27 -2.79 26.58
C ALA A 97 8.75 -2.39 26.49
N ARG A 98 9.66 -3.34 26.78
CA ARG A 98 11.10 -3.11 26.62
C ARG A 98 11.44 -3.26 25.14
N HIS A 99 11.63 -2.14 24.46
CA HIS A 99 12.07 -2.13 23.07
C HIS A 99 13.61 -2.15 23.01
N GLY A 100 14.14 -2.75 21.94
CA GLY A 100 15.58 -2.69 21.65
C GLY A 100 16.06 -1.26 21.36
N PRO A 101 17.37 -0.98 21.43
CA PRO A 101 17.93 0.38 21.40
C PRO A 101 17.66 1.19 20.12
N LEU A 102 17.14 0.56 19.05
CA LEU A 102 16.87 1.20 17.76
C LEU A 102 15.43 1.72 17.59
N CYS A 103 14.53 1.39 18.52
CA CYS A 103 13.13 1.81 18.48
C CYS A 103 12.73 2.23 19.89
N PRO A 104 12.43 3.51 20.14
CA PRO A 104 12.11 3.97 21.48
C PRO A 104 10.75 3.40 21.93
N SER A 105 10.39 3.62 23.20
CA SER A 105 9.22 2.99 23.83
C SER A 105 7.93 3.19 23.01
N ALA A 106 6.89 2.37 23.16
CA ALA A 106 5.60 2.60 22.48
C ALA A 106 5.02 4.03 22.66
N LYS A 107 5.48 4.79 23.66
CA LYS A 107 5.15 6.21 23.89
C LYS A 107 5.95 7.19 23.02
N ASP A 108 7.12 6.77 22.57
CA ASP A 108 8.10 7.52 21.79
C ASP A 108 8.30 6.95 20.37
N ALA A 109 7.73 5.77 20.09
CA ALA A 109 7.82 5.12 18.80
C ALA A 109 7.25 6.10 17.76
N ALA A 110 8.15 6.65 16.97
CA ALA A 110 7.79 7.60 15.93
C ALA A 110 6.81 6.91 14.98
N ARG A 111 5.80 7.66 14.53
CA ARG A 111 4.91 7.21 13.45
C ARG A 111 5.75 6.62 12.30
N PRO A 112 5.25 5.59 11.59
CA PRO A 112 5.90 5.13 10.38
C PRO A 112 6.16 6.34 9.48
N ALA A 113 7.40 6.51 9.04
CA ALA A 113 7.83 7.69 8.30
C ALA A 113 8.06 7.37 6.82
N ALA A 114 8.34 6.10 6.50
CA ALA A 114 8.61 5.66 5.15
C ALA A 114 7.78 4.42 4.82
N LEU A 115 7.13 4.42 3.65
CA LEU A 115 6.46 3.26 3.07
C LEU A 115 7.28 2.77 1.88
N ILE A 116 7.74 1.53 1.92
CA ILE A 116 8.25 0.85 0.72
C ILE A 116 7.07 0.12 0.09
N LEU A 117 6.79 0.41 -1.19
CA LEU A 117 5.62 -0.12 -1.89
C LEU A 117 6.03 -0.81 -3.19
N THR A 118 5.47 -2.00 -3.40
CA THR A 118 5.72 -2.80 -4.60
C THR A 118 4.44 -3.41 -5.16
N ILE A 119 4.48 -3.82 -6.43
CA ILE A 119 3.40 -4.50 -7.12
C ILE A 119 3.97 -5.72 -7.84
N ALA A 120 3.29 -6.84 -7.70
CA ALA A 120 3.62 -8.08 -8.39
C ALA A 120 2.35 -8.70 -8.97
N LEU A 121 2.48 -9.49 -10.04
CA LEU A 121 1.39 -10.36 -10.46
C LEU A 121 1.34 -11.56 -9.51
N ASN A 122 2.45 -12.29 -9.45
CA ASN A 122 2.64 -13.54 -8.73
C ASN A 122 4.14 -13.71 -8.35
N ASN A 123 4.54 -14.89 -7.86
CA ASN A 123 5.93 -15.14 -7.48
C ASN A 123 6.95 -14.95 -8.63
N ASP A 124 6.54 -15.20 -9.88
CA ASP A 124 7.41 -15.07 -11.06
C ASP A 124 7.72 -13.60 -11.42
N SER A 125 7.01 -12.65 -10.81
CA SER A 125 7.27 -11.22 -10.98
C SER A 125 8.57 -10.78 -10.31
N PHE A 126 9.00 -11.50 -9.28
CA PHE A 126 10.26 -11.25 -8.60
C PHE A 126 11.37 -11.89 -9.42
N GLY A 127 11.96 -11.13 -10.35
CA GLY A 127 12.87 -11.64 -11.38
C GLY A 127 13.97 -12.59 -10.88
N LEU A 128 14.59 -13.35 -11.77
CA LEU A 128 15.66 -14.27 -11.39
C LEU A 128 16.94 -13.48 -11.07
N ALA A 129 17.60 -13.76 -9.94
CA ALA A 129 19.00 -13.36 -9.81
C ALA A 129 19.75 -14.02 -10.98
N GLN A 130 20.52 -13.25 -11.76
CA GLN A 130 21.21 -13.80 -12.92
C GLN A 130 21.96 -15.06 -12.51
N GLN A 131 21.64 -16.16 -13.20
CA GLN A 131 22.28 -17.45 -13.01
C GLN A 131 23.77 -17.31 -13.28
N GLN A 132 24.58 -17.19 -12.23
CA GLN A 132 25.93 -17.73 -12.23
C GLN A 132 25.83 -19.15 -11.69
N GLU A 133 26.18 -20.10 -12.56
CA GLU A 133 25.78 -21.52 -12.59
C GLU A 133 26.15 -22.41 -11.37
N GLU A 134 26.54 -21.90 -10.20
CA GLU A 134 27.00 -22.74 -9.08
C GLU A 134 26.28 -22.56 -7.75
N VAL A 135 25.27 -21.69 -7.65
CA VAL A 135 24.44 -21.56 -6.44
C VAL A 135 22.96 -21.63 -6.85
N PRO A 136 22.10 -22.44 -6.20
CA PRO A 136 20.67 -22.43 -6.49
C PRO A 136 20.14 -21.02 -6.20
N SER A 137 19.91 -20.23 -7.25
CA SER A 137 19.45 -18.85 -7.13
C SER A 137 17.98 -18.86 -6.70
N LEU A 138 17.73 -18.89 -5.40
CA LEU A 138 16.39 -18.62 -4.85
C LEU A 138 16.09 -17.14 -5.10
N ARG A 139 15.46 -16.79 -6.23
CA ARG A 139 14.75 -15.51 -6.32
C ARG A 139 13.29 -15.75 -6.68
N GLY A 140 12.49 -15.69 -5.62
CA GLY A 140 11.07 -15.41 -5.60
C GLY A 140 10.84 -14.31 -4.56
N ILE A 141 9.64 -14.22 -3.99
CA ILE A 141 9.28 -13.18 -3.03
C ILE A 141 10.23 -13.06 -1.84
N ASP A 142 10.70 -14.17 -1.26
CA ASP A 142 11.57 -14.12 -0.07
C ASP A 142 12.91 -13.42 -0.36
N GLY A 143 13.51 -13.65 -1.54
CA GLY A 143 14.76 -13.00 -1.94
C GLY A 143 14.58 -11.50 -2.19
N PHE A 144 13.46 -11.11 -2.79
CA PHE A 144 13.11 -9.71 -2.95
C PHE A 144 12.87 -9.01 -1.61
N LEU A 145 12.14 -9.66 -0.69
CA LEU A 145 11.88 -9.14 0.64
C LEU A 145 13.15 -8.99 1.49
N GLU A 146 14.08 -9.95 1.38
CA GLU A 146 15.37 -9.85 2.05
C GLU A 146 16.14 -8.61 1.56
N MET A 147 16.19 -8.35 0.25
CA MET A 147 16.77 -7.13 -0.31
C MET A 147 16.13 -5.85 0.26
N LEU A 148 14.79 -5.80 0.35
CA LEU A 148 14.11 -4.64 0.95
C LEU A 148 14.44 -4.46 2.44
N SER A 149 14.63 -5.56 3.17
CA SER A 149 14.93 -5.52 4.60
C SER A 149 16.36 -5.10 4.95
N GLN A 150 17.25 -5.05 3.96
CA GLN A 150 18.64 -4.63 4.12
C GLN A 150 18.83 -3.10 4.08
N GLN A 151 17.75 -2.34 3.86
CA GLN A 151 17.80 -0.88 3.88
C GLN A 151 18.21 -0.35 5.27
N ASP A 152 19.10 0.63 5.29
CA ASP A 152 19.67 1.26 6.49
C ASP A 152 18.74 2.32 7.12
N TYR A 153 17.43 2.12 7.02
CA TYR A 153 16.43 2.96 7.65
C TYR A 153 15.81 2.25 8.85
N PRO A 154 15.50 2.92 9.98
CA PRO A 154 15.00 2.27 11.18
C PRO A 154 13.75 1.41 10.89
N PRO A 155 13.79 0.07 11.08
CA PRO A 155 12.69 -0.80 10.67
C PRO A 155 11.34 -0.40 11.28
N CYS A 156 11.32 -0.02 12.56
CA CYS A 156 10.11 0.44 13.24
C CYS A 156 9.53 1.77 12.73
N ARG A 157 10.23 2.47 11.83
CA ARG A 157 9.71 3.63 11.09
C ARG A 157 9.44 3.30 9.62
N THR A 158 9.61 2.05 9.22
CA THR A 158 9.38 1.57 7.86
C THR A 158 8.14 0.71 7.81
N SER A 159 7.23 1.04 6.90
CA SER A 159 6.11 0.21 6.49
C SER A 159 6.43 -0.52 5.20
N LEU A 160 5.88 -1.71 5.01
CA LEU A 160 5.89 -2.42 3.73
C LEU A 160 4.48 -2.56 3.17
N GLY A 161 4.36 -2.28 1.87
CA GLY A 161 3.16 -2.53 1.09
C GLY A 161 3.45 -3.42 -0.11
N LEU A 162 2.58 -4.39 -0.35
CA LEU A 162 2.61 -5.22 -1.56
C LEU A 162 1.20 -5.36 -2.13
N LEU A 163 1.03 -4.98 -3.39
CA LEU A 163 -0.16 -5.35 -4.16
C LEU A 163 0.15 -6.56 -5.03
N VAL A 164 -0.67 -7.60 -4.94
CA VAL A 164 -0.67 -8.75 -5.85
C VAL A 164 -1.95 -8.79 -6.67
N SER A 165 -1.85 -9.22 -7.93
CA SER A 165 -3.00 -9.41 -8.82
C SER A 165 -3.40 -10.87 -9.05
N ASP A 166 -2.63 -11.80 -8.49
CA ASP A 166 -2.93 -13.24 -8.45
C ASP A 166 -3.48 -13.63 -7.06
N ALA A 167 -4.71 -14.13 -7.05
CA ALA A 167 -5.40 -14.53 -5.83
C ALA A 167 -4.86 -15.84 -5.25
N GLU A 168 -4.27 -16.72 -6.06
CA GLU A 168 -3.66 -17.97 -5.58
C GLU A 168 -2.35 -17.70 -4.85
N PHE A 169 -1.60 -16.69 -5.31
CA PHE A 169 -0.34 -16.27 -4.69
C PHE A 169 -0.53 -15.42 -3.43
N TYR A 170 -1.66 -14.72 -3.29
CA TYR A 170 -1.92 -13.80 -2.17
C TYR A 170 -1.67 -14.37 -0.76
N PRO A 171 -2.12 -15.59 -0.41
CA PRO A 171 -1.86 -16.16 0.91
C PRO A 171 -0.36 -16.40 1.19
N GLU A 172 0.43 -16.72 0.16
CA GLU A 172 1.89 -16.87 0.29
C GLU A 172 2.55 -15.51 0.53
N ALA A 173 2.15 -14.50 -0.24
CA ALA A 173 2.61 -13.13 -0.06
C ALA A 173 2.38 -12.62 1.36
N VAL A 174 1.17 -12.82 1.91
CA VAL A 174 0.84 -12.50 3.30
C VAL A 174 1.84 -13.17 4.26
N ARG A 175 1.99 -14.49 4.20
CA ARG A 175 2.87 -15.23 5.10
C ARG A 175 4.33 -14.78 5.04
N SER A 176 4.85 -14.50 3.84
CA SER A 176 6.24 -14.08 3.67
C SER A 176 6.49 -12.67 4.19
N LEU A 177 5.58 -11.73 3.94
CA LEU A 177 5.73 -10.37 4.48
C LEU A 177 5.51 -10.33 6.00
N GLU A 178 4.54 -11.06 6.56
CA GLU A 178 4.34 -11.11 8.02
C GLU A 178 5.60 -11.61 8.73
N ARG A 179 6.23 -12.67 8.21
CA ARG A 179 7.47 -13.22 8.75
C ARG A 179 8.58 -12.19 8.76
N LEU A 180 8.76 -11.47 7.65
CA LEU A 180 9.78 -10.43 7.54
C LEU A 180 9.50 -9.26 8.49
N VAL A 181 8.28 -8.73 8.47
CA VAL A 181 7.87 -7.54 9.23
C VAL A 181 7.98 -7.79 10.73
N ARG A 182 7.53 -8.96 11.21
CA ARG A 182 7.71 -9.37 12.60
C ARG A 182 9.18 -9.60 12.95
N GLY A 183 9.91 -10.32 12.10
CA GLY A 183 11.31 -10.68 12.34
C GLY A 183 12.27 -9.49 12.36
N ARG A 184 12.04 -8.49 11.49
CA ARG A 184 12.82 -7.24 11.41
C ARG A 184 12.29 -6.16 12.34
N GLY A 185 11.12 -6.38 12.96
CA GLY A 185 10.48 -5.42 13.84
C GLY A 185 10.00 -4.16 13.12
N MET A 186 9.49 -4.31 11.89
CA MET A 186 9.01 -3.20 11.08
C MET A 186 7.77 -2.52 11.70
N ALA A 187 7.36 -1.37 11.17
CA ALA A 187 6.23 -0.62 11.75
C ALA A 187 4.88 -1.25 11.38
N ARG A 188 4.72 -1.56 10.09
CA ARG A 188 3.47 -2.00 9.48
C ARG A 188 3.68 -2.78 8.19
N LEU A 189 2.69 -3.60 7.88
CA LEU A 189 2.49 -4.39 6.68
C LEU A 189 1.11 -4.10 6.11
N VAL A 190 1.02 -3.92 4.80
CA VAL A 190 -0.23 -3.99 4.04
C VAL A 190 -0.05 -4.89 2.81
N VAL A 191 -0.81 -5.98 2.70
CA VAL A 191 -0.89 -6.80 1.49
C VAL A 191 -2.26 -6.61 0.86
N ILE A 192 -2.30 -6.32 -0.44
CA ILE A 192 -3.51 -6.02 -1.18
C ILE A 192 -3.65 -7.06 -2.29
N ASN A 193 -4.75 -7.80 -2.32
CA ASN A 193 -5.13 -8.56 -3.50
C ASN A 193 -6.10 -7.72 -4.34
N LYS A 194 -5.67 -7.39 -5.56
CA LYS A 194 -6.51 -6.70 -6.54
C LYS A 194 -6.24 -7.28 -7.92
N THR A 195 -7.18 -8.07 -8.42
CA THR A 195 -7.18 -8.46 -9.83
C THR A 195 -7.70 -7.30 -10.70
N ILE A 196 -7.00 -7.00 -11.79
CA ILE A 196 -7.50 -6.17 -12.88
C ILE A 196 -7.39 -6.97 -14.17
N THR A 197 -8.53 -7.23 -14.80
CA THR A 197 -8.59 -7.85 -16.12
C THR A 197 -8.09 -6.86 -17.17
N THR A 198 -6.88 -7.09 -17.65
CA THR A 198 -6.30 -6.30 -18.75
C THR A 198 -6.80 -6.75 -20.10
N GLY A 199 -7.38 -7.95 -20.22
CA GLY A 199 -7.69 -8.57 -21.52
C GLY A 199 -6.43 -8.93 -22.32
N ILE A 200 -5.25 -8.90 -21.72
CA ILE A 200 -3.96 -9.23 -22.33
C ILE A 200 -3.47 -10.50 -21.65
N SER A 201 -3.56 -11.64 -22.34
CA SER A 201 -3.24 -12.96 -21.80
C SER A 201 -1.83 -13.44 -22.15
N ASP A 202 -1.12 -12.79 -23.08
CA ASP A 202 0.07 -13.41 -23.67
C ASP A 202 1.39 -12.69 -23.35
N GLN A 203 2.41 -13.52 -23.09
CA GLN A 203 3.80 -13.14 -22.93
C GLN A 203 4.43 -12.75 -24.29
N ALA A 204 3.88 -13.30 -25.39
CA ALA A 204 4.29 -13.02 -26.77
C ALA A 204 3.98 -11.58 -27.22
N ASP A 205 2.98 -10.95 -26.63
CA ASP A 205 2.47 -9.61 -26.98
C ASP A 205 3.23 -8.46 -26.31
N ARG A 206 4.23 -8.75 -25.48
CA ARG A 206 4.97 -7.76 -24.69
C ARG A 206 5.74 -6.74 -25.53
N HIS A 207 5.99 -7.02 -26.81
CA HIS A 207 6.75 -6.14 -27.72
C HIS A 207 5.87 -5.30 -28.66
N ASP A 208 4.55 -5.46 -28.65
CA ASP A 208 3.66 -4.61 -29.45
C ASP A 208 3.37 -3.30 -28.70
N ASP A 209 3.57 -2.18 -29.40
CA ASP A 209 3.36 -0.83 -28.90
C ASP A 209 1.91 -0.57 -28.45
N SER A 210 0.93 -1.27 -29.04
CA SER A 210 -0.48 -1.15 -28.67
C SER A 210 -0.75 -1.71 -27.26
N PHE A 211 -0.16 -2.87 -26.94
CA PHE A 211 -0.27 -3.51 -25.62
C PHE A 211 0.55 -2.78 -24.55
N GLN A 212 1.63 -2.09 -24.93
CA GLN A 212 2.41 -1.26 -24.01
C GLN A 212 1.58 -0.15 -23.37
N ARG A 213 0.73 0.54 -24.13
CA ARG A 213 -0.14 1.61 -23.59
C ARG A 213 -1.16 1.07 -22.59
N GLN A 214 -1.82 -0.03 -22.95
CA GLN A 214 -2.80 -0.67 -22.08
C GLN A 214 -2.16 -1.21 -20.80
N ARG A 215 -0.99 -1.85 -20.91
CA ARG A 215 -0.22 -2.32 -19.74
C ARG A 215 0.17 -1.17 -18.81
N ARG A 216 0.70 -0.06 -19.36
CA ARG A 216 1.04 1.15 -18.57
C ARG A 216 -0.18 1.76 -17.90
N THR A 217 -1.32 1.78 -18.59
CA THR A 217 -2.58 2.28 -18.02
C THR A 217 -3.02 1.43 -16.83
N THR A 218 -2.95 0.10 -16.96
CA THR A 218 -3.29 -0.81 -15.85
C THR A 218 -2.31 -0.69 -14.70
N LEU A 219 -1.00 -0.68 -14.96
CA LEU A 219 0.01 -0.50 -13.90
C LEU A 219 -0.18 0.83 -13.17
N ALA A 220 -0.51 1.92 -13.87
CA ALA A 220 -0.81 3.20 -13.23
C ALA A 220 -2.03 3.10 -12.31
N ARG A 221 -3.09 2.39 -12.72
CA ARG A 221 -4.27 2.15 -11.86
C ARG A 221 -3.93 1.31 -10.63
N LEU A 222 -3.16 0.23 -10.80
CA LEU A 222 -2.70 -0.60 -9.69
C LEU A 222 -1.84 0.21 -8.71
N ARG A 223 -0.94 1.07 -9.21
CA ARG A 223 -0.13 1.96 -8.37
C ARG A 223 -0.97 2.93 -7.55
N ASN A 224 -1.99 3.53 -8.16
CA ASN A 224 -2.90 4.41 -7.44
C ASN A 224 -3.66 3.65 -6.35
N VAL A 225 -4.22 2.46 -6.66
CA VAL A 225 -4.90 1.61 -5.67
C VAL A 225 -3.95 1.25 -4.52
N ALA A 226 -2.73 0.81 -4.83
CA ALA A 226 -1.76 0.40 -3.84
C ALA A 226 -1.43 1.56 -2.86
N VAL A 227 -1.16 2.77 -3.36
CA VAL A 227 -0.90 3.93 -2.50
C VAL A 227 -2.13 4.33 -1.71
N SER A 228 -3.32 4.41 -2.34
CA SER A 228 -4.54 4.84 -1.65
C SER A 228 -4.95 3.93 -0.49
N ILE A 229 -4.54 2.66 -0.50
CA ILE A 229 -4.83 1.69 0.56
C ILE A 229 -3.68 1.57 1.56
N ALA A 230 -2.43 1.57 1.10
CA ALA A 230 -1.27 1.30 1.94
C ALA A 230 -0.73 2.52 2.68
N LEU A 231 -0.85 3.72 2.09
CA LEU A 231 -0.37 4.95 2.70
C LEU A 231 -1.28 5.35 3.86
N ASP A 232 -0.71 5.48 5.05
CA ASP A 232 -1.46 5.80 6.26
C ASP A 232 -0.56 6.53 7.27
N GLY A 233 -0.17 7.75 6.88
CA GLY A 233 0.58 8.68 7.72
C GLY A 233 2.09 8.70 7.54
N GLU A 234 2.64 7.91 6.61
CA GLU A 234 4.06 8.03 6.22
C GLU A 234 4.35 9.35 5.51
N ASP A 235 5.55 9.88 5.75
CA ASP A 235 6.04 11.12 5.13
C ASP A 235 6.58 10.89 3.72
N ALA A 236 7.07 9.67 3.43
CA ALA A 236 7.68 9.32 2.15
C ALA A 236 7.25 7.95 1.64
N VAL A 237 7.16 7.79 0.32
CA VAL A 237 6.90 6.51 -0.36
C VAL A 237 8.05 6.18 -1.30
N LEU A 238 8.68 5.02 -1.09
CA LEU A 238 9.64 4.44 -2.01
C LEU A 238 8.96 3.37 -2.87
N TRP A 239 8.83 3.66 -4.16
CA TRP A 239 8.38 2.67 -5.15
C TRP A 239 9.52 1.76 -5.58
N VAL A 240 9.33 0.44 -5.41
CA VAL A 240 10.28 -0.58 -5.88
C VAL A 240 9.54 -1.55 -6.78
N ASP A 241 9.93 -1.58 -8.06
CA ASP A 241 9.41 -2.57 -9.00
C ASP A 241 9.89 -3.98 -8.60
N SER A 242 9.03 -5.00 -8.75
CA SER A 242 9.29 -6.36 -8.27
C SER A 242 10.45 -7.05 -9.00
N ASP A 243 10.77 -6.61 -10.21
CA ASP A 243 11.86 -7.14 -11.02
C ASP A 243 13.25 -6.63 -10.59
N ILE A 244 13.35 -5.60 -9.72
CA ILE A 244 14.62 -5.06 -9.21
C ILE A 244 15.39 -6.13 -8.41
N THR A 245 16.53 -6.56 -8.95
CA THR A 245 17.37 -7.63 -8.37
C THR A 245 18.34 -7.14 -7.30
N SER A 246 18.72 -5.86 -7.33
CA SER A 246 19.63 -5.28 -6.35
C SER A 246 19.37 -3.78 -6.18
N MET A 247 19.63 -3.30 -4.97
CA MET A 247 19.50 -1.90 -4.60
C MET A 247 20.48 -1.62 -3.46
N PRO A 248 21.22 -0.49 -3.46
CA PRO A 248 22.08 -0.13 -2.34
C PRO A 248 21.29 -0.09 -1.03
N ASN A 249 21.90 -0.55 0.07
CA ASN A 249 21.29 -0.53 1.40
C ASN A 249 20.99 0.88 1.89
N THR A 250 21.69 1.88 1.35
CA THR A 250 21.52 3.30 1.69
C THR A 250 20.44 4.01 0.89
N THR A 251 19.68 3.30 0.04
CA THR A 251 18.77 3.95 -0.92
C THR A 251 17.67 4.70 -0.21
N LEU A 252 16.97 4.06 0.74
CA LEU A 252 15.87 4.69 1.44
C LEU A 252 16.32 5.92 2.26
N SER A 253 17.40 5.82 3.03
CA SER A 253 17.96 6.94 3.80
C SER A 253 18.40 8.08 2.89
N THR A 254 19.14 7.79 1.81
CA THR A 254 19.62 8.81 0.86
C THR A 254 18.48 9.58 0.22
N LEU A 255 17.39 8.89 -0.15
CA LEU A 255 16.23 9.54 -0.77
C LEU A 255 15.51 10.45 0.22
N ILE A 256 15.33 10.01 1.47
CA ILE A 256 14.70 10.80 2.54
C ILE A 256 15.56 12.03 2.88
N ASP A 257 16.87 11.82 3.08
CA ASP A 257 17.81 12.88 3.46
C ASP A 257 18.01 13.93 2.36
N SER A 258 17.63 13.62 1.11
CA SER A 258 17.67 14.57 0.00
C SER A 258 16.74 15.78 0.21
N GLY A 259 15.68 15.63 1.01
CA GLY A 259 14.67 16.66 1.25
C GLY A 259 13.92 17.11 0.00
N LYS A 260 13.87 16.29 -1.05
CA LYS A 260 13.16 16.58 -2.31
C LYS A 260 11.80 15.88 -2.32
N ASP A 261 10.81 16.52 -2.94
CA ASP A 261 9.46 15.96 -3.06
C ASP A 261 9.42 14.69 -3.92
N VAL A 262 10.23 14.64 -4.99
CA VAL A 262 10.34 13.50 -5.89
C VAL A 262 11.79 13.30 -6.30
N VAL A 263 12.27 12.07 -6.14
CA VAL A 263 13.61 11.64 -6.56
C VAL A 263 13.50 10.33 -7.31
N THR A 264 14.35 10.16 -8.32
CA THR A 264 14.46 8.92 -9.08
C THR A 264 15.93 8.47 -9.08
N THR A 265 16.15 7.17 -9.03
CA THR A 265 17.47 6.60 -9.27
C THR A 265 17.71 6.50 -10.77
N ILE A 266 18.89 6.93 -11.21
CA ILE A 266 19.32 6.71 -12.59
C ILE A 266 20.10 5.40 -12.58
N THR A 267 19.47 4.32 -13.03
CA THR A 267 20.19 3.08 -13.34
C THR A 267 21.01 3.30 -14.60
N LYS A 268 22.34 3.21 -14.50
CA LYS A 268 23.19 3.09 -15.69
C LYS A 268 22.94 1.68 -16.23
N GLY A 269 22.23 1.60 -17.35
CA GLY A 269 22.01 0.36 -18.10
C GLY A 269 23.29 -0.19 -18.71
#